data_AF-A0A385Z4V5-F1
#
_entry.id   AF-A0A385Z4V5-F1
#
_cell.length_a   1.000
_cell.length_b   1.000
_cell.length_c   1.000
_cell.angle_alpha   90.00
_cell.angle_beta   90.00
_cell.angle_gamma   90.00
#
_symmetry.space_group_name_H-M   'P 1'
#
loop_
_entity.id
_entity.type
_entity.pdbx_description
1 polymer ?
#
loop_
_entity_poly.entity_id
_entity_poly.type
_entity_poly.pdbx_seq_one_letter_code
_entity_poly.pdbx_strand_id
1 'polypeptide(L)'
;MRAAKGLGGLLLALPLWVGAEEIGQVSTVFKWVGPNDRIVVEAFDDPKVDGVTCYLSRAKTGGVKGGLGLAEDRAEASIACRQVGPIRFAAELKDGEEVFKERTSLVFKTMQVVRFFDRKRNTLVYLVYSDRVIEGSPQNAVTAIPILPWPARP
;
A
#
# COMPACT_ATOMS: atom_id res chain seq x y z
N MET A 1 -15.70 52.63 -20.83
CA MET A 1 -14.55 52.63 -19.90
C MET A 1 -14.51 51.27 -19.19
N ARG A 2 -13.39 50.56 -19.41
CA ARG A 2 -12.78 49.44 -18.68
C ARG A 2 -13.67 48.40 -17.98
N ALA A 3 -13.76 47.23 -18.64
CA ALA A 3 -14.05 45.95 -18.03
C ALA A 3 -12.92 45.55 -17.06
N ALA A 4 -13.29 45.09 -15.86
CA ALA A 4 -12.39 44.34 -14.98
C ALA A 4 -13.00 42.95 -14.77
N LYS A 5 -12.64 42.02 -15.66
CA LYS A 5 -12.88 40.58 -15.48
C LYS A 5 -11.79 40.07 -14.54
N GLY A 6 -12.12 39.89 -13.26
CA GLY A 6 -11.25 39.23 -12.30
C GLY A 6 -11.12 37.75 -12.66
N LEU A 7 -9.91 37.37 -13.06
CA LEU A 7 -9.51 36.02 -13.43
C LEU A 7 -9.61 35.11 -12.19
N GLY A 8 -10.63 34.26 -12.13
CA GLY A 8 -10.72 33.18 -11.15
C GLY A 8 -9.65 32.14 -11.44
N GLY A 9 -8.57 32.15 -10.65
CA GLY A 9 -7.53 31.12 -10.70
C GLY A 9 -8.08 29.79 -10.18
N LEU A 10 -8.37 28.87 -11.09
CA LEU A 10 -8.70 27.49 -10.77
C LEU A 10 -7.41 26.79 -10.33
N LEU A 11 -7.14 26.77 -9.02
CA LEU A 11 -6.13 25.91 -8.40
C LEU A 11 -6.58 24.45 -8.58
N LEU A 12 -6.08 23.81 -9.64
CA LEU A 12 -6.18 22.37 -9.85
C LEU A 12 -5.45 21.67 -8.70
N ALA A 13 -6.20 21.19 -7.71
CA ALA A 13 -5.71 20.26 -6.71
C ALA A 13 -5.32 18.96 -7.43
N LEU A 14 -4.03 18.81 -7.73
CA LEU A 14 -3.47 17.54 -8.17
C LEU A 14 -3.63 16.56 -7.00
N PRO A 15 -4.29 15.39 -7.19
CA PRO A 15 -4.32 14.39 -6.14
C PRO A 15 -2.87 14.02 -5.81
N LEU A 16 -2.49 14.14 -4.54
CA LEU A 16 -1.26 13.54 -4.03
C LEU A 16 -1.51 12.03 -4.01
N TRP A 17 -1.07 11.34 -5.05
CA TRP A 17 -1.05 9.88 -5.04
C TRP A 17 -0.06 9.50 -3.95
N VAL A 18 -0.54 8.89 -2.87
CA VAL A 18 0.30 8.25 -1.86
C VAL A 18 0.97 7.07 -2.57
N GLY A 19 2.13 7.32 -3.16
CA GLY A 19 2.97 6.29 -3.75
C GLY A 19 3.61 5.47 -2.64
N ALA A 20 3.57 4.15 -2.77
CA ALA A 20 4.41 3.28 -1.95
C ALA A 20 5.89 3.61 -2.20
N GLU A 21 6.61 3.95 -1.14
CA GLU A 21 8.04 4.25 -1.19
C GLU A 21 8.85 2.97 -1.02
N GLU A 22 9.69 2.63 -2.00
CA GLU A 22 10.58 1.46 -1.89
C GLU A 22 11.66 1.72 -0.84
N ILE A 23 11.60 0.99 0.29
CA ILE A 23 12.59 1.04 1.37
C ILE A 23 13.83 0.23 1.01
N GLY A 24 13.65 -0.86 0.27
CA GLY A 24 14.74 -1.70 -0.19
C GLY A 24 14.28 -3.00 -0.82
N GLN A 25 15.25 -3.80 -1.27
CA GLN A 25 15.00 -5.04 -1.98
C GLN A 25 16.09 -6.08 -1.73
N VAL A 26 15.71 -7.36 -1.75
CA VAL A 26 16.61 -8.50 -1.62
C VAL A 26 16.39 -9.44 -2.80
N SER A 27 17.47 -9.88 -3.46
CA SER A 27 17.39 -10.86 -4.56
C SER A 27 17.16 -12.26 -4.02
N THR A 28 16.26 -13.03 -4.65
CA THR A 28 15.94 -14.41 -4.25
C THR A 28 16.42 -15.44 -5.27
N VAL A 29 16.28 -15.17 -6.57
CA VAL A 29 16.65 -16.13 -7.63
C VAL A 29 17.49 -15.46 -8.69
N PHE A 30 18.69 -16.00 -8.92
CA PHE A 30 19.55 -15.56 -9.99
C PHE A 30 18.98 -15.95 -11.36
N LYS A 31 18.92 -14.99 -12.29
CA LYS A 31 18.54 -15.22 -13.69
C LYS A 31 19.72 -14.88 -14.59
N TRP A 32 20.08 -15.84 -15.46
CA TRP A 32 21.17 -15.67 -16.42
C TRP A 32 20.93 -14.54 -17.43
N VAL A 33 19.67 -14.22 -17.72
CA VAL A 33 19.27 -13.17 -18.68
C VAL A 33 18.17 -12.30 -18.06
N GLY A 34 18.49 -11.02 -17.83
CA GLY A 34 17.59 -10.03 -17.24
C GLY A 34 17.69 -9.96 -15.70
N PRO A 35 16.84 -9.13 -15.06
CA PRO A 35 16.91 -8.93 -13.60
C PRO A 35 16.68 -10.21 -12.80
N ASN A 36 17.20 -10.31 -11.59
CA ASN A 36 16.88 -11.40 -10.68
C ASN A 36 15.45 -11.29 -10.15
N ASP A 37 14.88 -12.41 -9.71
CA ASP A 37 13.69 -12.32 -8.85
C ASP A 37 14.12 -11.69 -7.52
N ARG A 38 13.24 -10.87 -6.95
CA ARG A 38 13.52 -10.09 -5.75
C ARG A 38 12.29 -9.98 -4.88
N ILE A 39 12.51 -9.76 -3.59
CA ILE A 39 11.50 -9.29 -2.65
C ILE A 39 11.75 -7.80 -2.47
N VAL A 40 10.72 -7.00 -2.69
CA VAL A 40 10.76 -5.55 -2.48
C VAL A 40 9.96 -5.22 -1.24
N VAL A 41 10.50 -4.33 -0.41
CA VAL A 41 9.85 -3.77 0.78
C VAL A 41 9.46 -2.34 0.46
N GLU A 42 8.17 -2.05 0.54
CA GLU A 42 7.59 -0.75 0.26
C GLU A 42 6.89 -0.22 1.52
N ALA A 43 7.04 1.06 1.83
CA ALA A 43 6.33 1.72 2.91
C ALA A 43 5.21 2.60 2.32
N PHE A 44 4.06 2.61 2.98
CA PHE A 44 2.99 3.56 2.67
C PHE A 44 2.27 3.95 3.96
N ASP A 45 1.76 5.18 3.98
CA ASP A 45 0.96 5.69 5.09
C ASP A 45 -0.53 5.49 4.82
N ASP A 46 -1.31 5.38 5.89
CA ASP A 46 -2.76 5.29 5.79
C ASP A 46 -3.36 6.67 5.46
N PRO A 47 -4.09 6.85 4.34
CA PRO A 47 -4.60 8.14 3.92
C PRO A 47 -5.71 8.72 4.83
N LYS A 48 -6.28 7.91 5.73
CA LYS A 48 -7.34 8.32 6.66
C LYS A 48 -6.94 8.20 8.13
N VAL A 49 -5.80 7.59 8.41
CA VAL A 49 -5.29 7.40 9.76
C VAL A 49 -3.86 7.93 9.84
N ASP A 50 -3.73 9.17 10.30
CA ASP A 50 -2.41 9.75 10.52
C ASP A 50 -1.65 8.95 11.58
N GLY A 51 -0.32 8.89 11.47
CA GLY A 51 0.53 8.24 12.46
C GLY A 51 0.63 6.72 12.32
N VAL A 52 0.14 6.15 11.22
CA VAL A 52 0.31 4.74 10.87
C VAL A 52 1.06 4.61 9.55
N THR A 53 2.13 3.81 9.56
CA THR A 53 2.87 3.40 8.37
C THR A 53 2.85 1.89 8.26
N CYS A 54 2.60 1.38 7.06
CA CYS A 54 2.62 -0.03 6.73
C CYS A 54 3.80 -0.35 5.82
N TYR A 55 4.55 -1.39 6.17
CA TYR A 55 5.63 -1.96 5.39
C TYR A 55 5.12 -3.23 4.71
N LEU A 56 5.03 -3.19 3.40
CA LEU A 56 4.58 -4.28 2.55
C LEU A 56 5.79 -4.90 1.86
N SER A 57 5.98 -6.19 2.08
CA SER A 57 6.94 -6.99 1.34
C SER A 57 6.21 -7.82 0.28
N ARG A 58 6.73 -7.82 -0.95
CA ARG A 58 6.17 -8.56 -2.08
C ARG A 58 7.25 -9.11 -2.99
N ALA A 59 6.98 -10.25 -3.60
CA ALA A 59 7.82 -10.76 -4.67
C ALA A 59 7.64 -9.88 -5.93
N LYS A 60 8.74 -9.55 -6.62
CA LYS A 60 8.76 -9.04 -8.00
C LYS A 60 9.51 -10.03 -8.88
N THR A 61 8.87 -10.46 -9.96
CA THR A 61 9.44 -11.40 -10.93
C THR A 61 10.45 -10.68 -11.83
N GLY A 62 11.67 -11.20 -11.93
CA GLY A 62 12.73 -10.74 -12.82
C GLY A 62 12.74 -11.45 -14.18
N GLY A 63 13.86 -11.34 -14.88
CA GLY A 63 14.11 -11.88 -16.23
C GLY A 63 13.60 -10.92 -17.31
N VAL A 64 13.72 -11.30 -18.57
CA VAL A 64 13.31 -10.45 -19.71
C VAL A 64 11.86 -9.98 -19.59
N LYS A 65 10.93 -10.89 -19.23
CA LYS A 65 9.51 -10.53 -19.03
C LYS A 65 9.30 -9.63 -17.80
N GLY A 66 10.05 -9.85 -16.73
CA GLY A 66 9.99 -9.05 -15.51
C GLY A 66 10.52 -7.63 -15.69
N GLY A 67 11.65 -7.48 -16.39
CA GLY A 67 12.22 -6.18 -16.73
C GLY A 67 11.33 -5.35 -17.66
N LEU A 68 10.47 -6.01 -18.45
CA LEU A 68 9.49 -5.36 -19.32
C LEU A 68 8.12 -5.13 -18.64
N GLY A 69 7.96 -5.52 -17.37
CA GLY A 69 6.68 -5.39 -16.65
C GLY A 69 5.56 -6.31 -17.17
N LEU A 70 5.92 -7.34 -17.93
CA LEU A 70 5.00 -8.32 -18.53
C LEU A 70 4.93 -9.62 -17.72
N ALA A 71 5.78 -9.76 -16.70
CA ALA A 71 5.70 -10.88 -15.78
C ALA A 71 4.57 -10.64 -14.77
N GLU A 72 3.94 -11.74 -14.40
CA GLU A 72 3.02 -11.78 -13.27
C GLU A 72 3.84 -12.07 -12.01
N ASP A 73 3.73 -11.22 -10.99
CA ASP A 73 4.40 -11.52 -9.72
C ASP A 73 3.64 -12.59 -8.93
N ARG A 74 4.36 -13.20 -7.98
CA ARG A 74 3.78 -14.20 -7.07
C ARG A 74 2.82 -13.51 -6.11
N ALA A 75 1.79 -14.25 -5.68
CA ALA A 75 0.82 -13.76 -4.69
C ALA A 75 1.35 -13.77 -3.25
N GLU A 76 2.64 -14.05 -3.05
CA GLU A 76 3.30 -14.06 -1.76
C GLU A 76 3.56 -12.62 -1.30
N ALA A 77 2.89 -12.24 -0.22
CA ALA A 77 3.02 -10.93 0.38
C ALA A 77 2.99 -11.03 1.90
N SER A 78 3.66 -10.10 2.56
CA SER A 78 3.61 -9.94 4.01
C SER A 78 3.56 -8.46 4.37
N ILE A 79 2.81 -8.13 5.40
CA ILE A 79 2.58 -6.74 5.84
C ILE A 79 2.92 -6.58 7.32
N ALA A 80 3.56 -5.47 7.66
CA ALA A 80 3.77 -5.05 9.03
C ALA A 80 3.41 -3.57 9.15
N CYS A 81 2.36 -3.24 9.89
CA CYS A 81 2.00 -1.86 10.17
C CYS A 81 2.46 -1.46 11.57
N ARG A 82 2.88 -0.21 11.72
CA ARG A 82 3.38 0.35 12.97
C ARG A 82 2.74 1.71 13.22
N GLN A 83 2.44 1.98 14.48
CA GLN A 83 2.20 3.34 14.91
C GLN A 83 3.55 4.07 14.91
N VAL A 84 3.68 5.09 14.05
CA VAL A 84 4.89 5.93 13.91
C VAL A 84 4.65 7.37 14.39
N GLY A 85 3.43 7.67 14.82
CA GLY A 85 3.03 8.97 15.33
C GLY A 85 1.74 8.91 16.15
N PRO A 86 1.24 10.07 16.62
CA PRO A 86 -0.06 10.15 17.25
C PRO A 86 -1.16 9.78 16.25
N ILE A 87 -1.99 8.78 16.60
CA ILE A 87 -3.07 8.32 15.74
C ILE A 87 -4.18 9.38 15.70
N ARG A 88 -4.54 9.82 14.49
CA ARG A 88 -5.66 10.73 14.24
C ARG A 88 -6.48 10.24 13.07
N PHE A 89 -7.80 10.28 13.21
CA PHE A 89 -8.71 9.92 12.13
C PHE A 89 -9.05 11.16 11.31
N ALA A 90 -8.63 11.21 10.06
CA ALA A 90 -8.93 12.30 9.15
C ALA A 90 -10.37 12.24 8.60
N ALA A 91 -10.98 11.04 8.63
CA ALA A 91 -12.35 10.79 8.19
C ALA A 91 -12.98 9.62 8.95
N GLU A 92 -14.29 9.44 8.77
CA GLU A 92 -14.97 8.23 9.25
C GLU A 92 -14.40 6.99 8.54
N LEU A 93 -14.09 5.97 9.35
CA LEU A 93 -13.54 4.70 8.87
C LEU A 93 -14.68 3.73 8.55
N LYS A 94 -14.59 3.10 7.38
CA LYS A 94 -15.44 1.97 7.00
C LYS A 94 -14.63 0.67 7.11
N ASP A 95 -15.29 -0.40 7.52
CA ASP A 95 -14.65 -1.71 7.58
C ASP A 95 -14.44 -2.27 6.16
N GLY A 96 -13.25 -2.82 5.92
CA GLY A 96 -12.85 -3.33 4.62
C GLY A 96 -12.45 -2.23 3.62
N GLU A 97 -12.11 -1.04 4.11
CA GLU A 97 -11.72 0.08 3.24
C GLU A 97 -10.31 -0.11 2.69
N GLU A 98 -10.15 0.08 1.38
CA GLU A 98 -8.86 -0.04 0.68
C GLU A 98 -7.92 1.10 1.10
N VAL A 99 -6.75 0.73 1.63
CA VAL A 99 -5.69 1.65 2.08
C VAL A 99 -4.60 1.75 1.01
N PHE A 100 -4.34 0.64 0.33
CA PHE A 100 -3.32 0.53 -0.70
C PHE A 100 -3.75 -0.47 -1.77
N LYS A 101 -3.45 -0.16 -3.03
CA LYS A 101 -3.71 -1.04 -4.17
C LYS A 101 -2.56 -0.96 -5.15
N GLU A 102 -2.01 -2.12 -5.49
CA GLU A 102 -0.97 -2.23 -6.50
C GLU A 102 -1.31 -3.33 -7.50
N ARG A 103 -1.12 -3.04 -8.78
CA ARG A 103 -1.36 -4.01 -9.86
C ARG A 103 -0.13 -4.89 -10.04
N THR A 104 -0.30 -6.18 -9.82
CA THR A 104 0.78 -7.19 -9.82
C THR A 104 0.85 -8.00 -11.13
N SER A 105 -0.14 -7.81 -12.02
CA SER A 105 -0.19 -8.43 -13.34
C SER A 105 -0.92 -7.52 -14.33
N LEU A 106 -0.48 -7.54 -15.59
CA LEU A 106 -1.11 -6.80 -16.67
C LEU A 106 -2.52 -7.29 -17.00
N VAL A 107 -2.95 -8.47 -16.51
CA VAL A 107 -4.26 -9.03 -16.89
C VAL A 107 -5.16 -9.44 -15.72
N PHE A 108 -4.66 -10.03 -14.61
CA PHE A 108 -5.61 -10.66 -13.63
C PHE A 108 -5.24 -10.67 -12.14
N LYS A 109 -4.18 -9.98 -11.70
CA LYS A 109 -3.79 -9.96 -10.29
C LYS A 109 -3.55 -8.56 -9.77
N THR A 110 -4.20 -8.26 -8.66
CA THR A 110 -4.02 -7.04 -7.88
C THR A 110 -3.74 -7.45 -6.45
N MET A 111 -2.81 -6.75 -5.83
CA MET A 111 -2.59 -6.85 -4.40
C MET A 111 -3.23 -5.64 -3.72
N GLN A 112 -4.02 -5.91 -2.69
CA GLN A 112 -4.80 -4.91 -1.99
C GLN A 112 -4.53 -5.02 -0.50
N VAL A 113 -4.45 -3.87 0.16
CA VAL A 113 -4.44 -3.78 1.62
C VAL A 113 -5.72 -3.10 2.04
N VAL A 114 -6.49 -3.76 2.90
CA VAL A 114 -7.72 -3.22 3.45
C VAL A 114 -7.60 -3.04 4.96
N ARG A 115 -8.30 -2.04 5.48
CA ARG A 115 -8.35 -1.71 6.89
C ARG A 115 -9.71 -2.08 7.50
N PHE A 116 -9.65 -2.58 8.72
CA PHE A 116 -10.79 -2.76 9.62
C PHE A 116 -10.51 -2.03 10.93
N PHE A 117 -11.56 -1.54 11.58
CA PHE A 117 -11.44 -0.98 12.91
C PHE A 117 -12.17 -1.86 13.94
N ASP A 118 -11.40 -2.63 14.70
CA ASP A 118 -11.92 -3.38 15.84
C ASP A 118 -12.15 -2.44 17.02
N ARG A 119 -13.38 -1.90 17.08
CA ARG A 119 -13.82 -0.99 18.14
C ARG A 119 -13.77 -1.62 19.53
N LYS A 120 -14.03 -2.93 19.65
CA LYS A 120 -14.06 -3.63 20.94
C LYS A 120 -12.67 -3.68 21.57
N ARG A 121 -11.64 -3.86 20.74
CA ARG A 121 -10.24 -3.95 21.18
C ARG A 121 -9.43 -2.68 20.91
N ASN A 122 -10.10 -1.60 20.46
CA ASN A 122 -9.49 -0.32 20.07
C ASN A 122 -8.25 -0.51 19.17
N THR A 123 -8.40 -1.32 18.11
CA THR A 123 -7.27 -1.82 17.29
C THR A 123 -7.57 -1.64 15.81
N LEU A 124 -6.61 -1.11 15.05
CA LEU A 124 -6.69 -1.07 13.59
C LEU A 124 -6.08 -2.35 13.02
N VAL A 125 -6.80 -3.00 12.12
CA VAL A 125 -6.39 -4.27 11.52
C VAL A 125 -6.21 -4.05 10.03
N TYR A 126 -5.04 -4.43 9.51
CA TYR A 126 -4.71 -4.32 8.10
C TYR A 126 -4.50 -5.73 7.54
N LEU A 127 -5.24 -6.04 6.49
CA LEU A 127 -5.19 -7.31 5.78
C LEU A 127 -4.66 -7.04 4.38
N VAL A 128 -3.54 -7.66 4.02
CA VAL A 128 -3.11 -7.75 2.63
C VAL A 128 -3.60 -9.06 2.02
N TYR A 129 -4.16 -8.99 0.83
CA TYR A 129 -4.52 -10.17 0.04
C TYR A 129 -4.36 -9.87 -1.45
N SER A 130 -4.18 -10.93 -2.23
CA SER A 130 -4.20 -10.86 -3.70
C SER A 130 -5.57 -11.27 -4.21
N ASP A 131 -6.14 -10.49 -5.12
CA ASP A 131 -7.26 -10.98 -5.92
C ASP A 131 -6.72 -11.85 -7.06
N ARG A 132 -7.35 -13.00 -7.28
CA ARG A 132 -7.21 -13.78 -8.51
C ARG A 132 -8.61 -14.07 -8.99
N VAL A 133 -8.96 -13.50 -10.14
CA VAL A 133 -10.35 -13.46 -10.67
C VAL A 133 -11.00 -14.85 -10.79
N ILE A 134 -10.20 -15.93 -10.91
CA ILE A 134 -10.70 -17.26 -11.26
C ILE A 134 -10.77 -18.23 -10.05
N GLU A 135 -9.86 -18.13 -9.07
CA GLU A 135 -9.77 -19.10 -7.96
C GLU A 135 -9.82 -18.46 -6.57
N GLY A 136 -9.70 -17.12 -6.47
CA GLY A 136 -9.31 -16.45 -5.22
C GLY A 136 -7.85 -16.77 -4.85
N SER A 137 -7.14 -15.83 -4.22
CA SER A 137 -5.84 -16.16 -3.63
C SER A 137 -6.05 -16.36 -2.13
N PRO A 138 -5.88 -17.58 -1.59
CA PRO A 138 -5.92 -17.79 -0.14
C PRO A 138 -4.71 -17.15 0.57
N GLN A 139 -3.69 -16.71 -0.19
CA GLN A 139 -2.50 -16.06 0.34
C GLN A 139 -2.85 -14.65 0.84
N ASN A 140 -2.72 -14.48 2.14
CA ASN A 140 -2.94 -13.22 2.83
C ASN A 140 -1.99 -13.10 4.02
N ALA A 141 -1.81 -11.87 4.49
CA ALA A 141 -1.15 -11.58 5.76
C ALA A 141 -1.91 -10.49 6.49
N VAL A 142 -1.85 -10.53 7.82
CA VAL A 142 -2.58 -9.59 8.67
C VAL A 142 -1.64 -8.99 9.71
N THR A 143 -1.86 -7.72 10.00
CA THR A 143 -1.21 -7.01 11.10
C THR A 143 -2.27 -6.21 11.86
N ALA A 144 -2.12 -6.15 13.18
CA ALA A 144 -3.06 -5.48 14.05
C ALA A 144 -2.27 -4.53 14.96
N ILE A 145 -2.63 -3.26 14.93
CA ILE A 145 -2.00 -2.22 15.73
C ILE A 145 -2.99 -1.70 16.77
N PRO A 146 -2.72 -1.88 18.08
CA PRO A 146 -3.54 -1.27 19.10
C PRO A 146 -3.36 0.25 19.05
N ILE A 147 -4.45 1.00 19.21
CA ILE A 147 -4.38 2.45 19.30
C ILE A 147 -3.95 2.80 20.72
N LEU A 148 -2.68 3.16 20.85
CA LEU A 148 -2.06 3.51 22.13
C LEU A 148 -1.74 5.02 22.16
N PRO A 149 -1.70 5.63 23.36
CA PRO A 149 -1.17 6.98 23.52
C PRO A 149 0.25 7.08 22.95
N TRP A 150 0.50 8.11 22.14
CA TRP A 150 1.83 8.34 21.57
C TRP A 150 2.75 8.99 22.61
N PRO A 151 3.97 8.47 22.84
CA PRO A 151 4.91 9.07 23.78
C PRO A 151 5.32 10.48 23.31
N ALA A 152 5.40 11.43 24.24
CA ALA A 152 5.66 12.84 23.94
C ALA A 152 7.10 13.15 23.50
N ARG A 153 7.97 12.14 23.40
CA ARG A 153 9.30 12.12 22.77
C ARG A 153 9.87 10.69 22.90
N PRO A 154 10.73 10.26 21.97
CA PRO A 154 11.48 9.01 22.10
C PRO A 154 12.47 9.05 23.28
#